data_AF-A0A930P3M6-F1
#
_entry.id   AF-A0A930P3M6-F1
#
_cell.length_a   1.000
_cell.length_b   1.000
_cell.length_c   1.000
_cell.angle_alpha   90.00
_cell.angle_beta   90.00
_cell.angle_gamma   90.00
#
_symmetry.space_group_name_H-M   'P 1'
#
loop_
_entity.id
_entity.type
_entity.pdbx_description
1 polymer ?
#
loop_
_entity_poly.entity_id
_entity_poly.type
_entity_poly.pdbx_seq_one_letter_code
_entity_poly.pdbx_strand_id
1 'polypeptide(L)'
;MNKEIDKALHLIYTLQEQLFNMPHREGCLKMLYQIRSLMEDFDSMLTPDQRKYGIYSNAYKEVFANGTGLSQYDKVCATICEEEYAELPF
;
A
#
# COMPACT_ATOMS: atom_id res chain seq x y z
N MET A 1 19.21 -11.64 -2.76
CA MET A 1 17.87 -11.14 -2.37
C MET A 1 18.01 -10.40 -1.06
N ASN A 2 17.45 -9.19 -0.99
CA ASN A 2 17.51 -8.39 0.23
C ASN A 2 16.35 -8.82 1.15
N LYS A 3 16.68 -9.49 2.25
CA LYS A 3 15.70 -10.11 3.16
C LYS A 3 14.72 -9.10 3.76
N GLU A 4 15.12 -7.84 3.88
CA GLU A 4 14.27 -6.78 4.42
C GLU A 4 13.16 -6.38 3.43
N ILE A 5 13.49 -6.32 2.14
CA ILE A 5 12.54 -5.99 1.07
C ILE A 5 11.50 -7.11 0.92
N ASP A 6 11.97 -8.36 0.93
CA ASP A 6 11.07 -9.53 0.81
C ASP A 6 10.11 -9.61 2.00
N LYS A 7 10.57 -9.23 3.20
CA LYS A 7 9.74 -9.16 4.42
C LYS A 7 8.71 -8.03 4.34
N ALA A 8 9.09 -6.85 3.85
CA ALA A 8 8.17 -5.73 3.66
C ALA A 8 7.05 -6.09 2.68
N LEU A 9 7.38 -6.68 1.53
CA LEU A 9 6.40 -7.15 0.54
C LEU A 9 5.43 -8.18 1.12
N HIS A 10 5.95 -9.17 1.86
CA HIS A 10 5.10 -10.18 2.47
C HIS A 10 4.10 -9.58 3.47
N LEU A 11 4.53 -8.60 4.27
CA LEU A 11 3.68 -7.89 5.21
C LEU A 11 2.59 -7.07 4.49
N ILE A 12 2.95 -6.38 3.41
CA ILE A 12 1.98 -5.61 2.58
C ILE A 12 0.86 -6.54 2.09
N TYR A 13 1.20 -7.67 1.47
CA TYR A 13 0.20 -8.60 0.94
C TYR A 13 -0.68 -9.22 2.03
N THR A 14 -0.09 -9.59 3.17
CA THR A 14 -0.82 -10.18 4.29
C THR A 14 -1.86 -9.21 4.86
N LEU A 15 -1.49 -7.94 5.04
CA LEU A 15 -2.40 -6.92 5.56
C LEU A 15 -3.51 -6.58 4.56
N GLN A 16 -3.21 -6.57 3.26
CA GLN A 16 -4.23 -6.36 2.22
C GLN A 16 -5.28 -7.48 2.19
N GLU A 17 -4.86 -8.75 2.33
CA GLU A 17 -5.78 -9.88 2.38
C GLU A 17 -6.67 -9.85 3.64
N GLN A 18 -6.11 -9.42 4.78
CA GLN A 18 -6.87 -9.23 6.02
C GLN A 18 -7.90 -8.11 5.89
N LEU A 19 -7.53 -6.99 5.25
CA LEU A 19 -8.42 -5.86 5.01
C LEU A 19 -9.63 -6.28 4.16
N PHE A 20 -9.40 -7.06 3.09
CA PHE A 20 -10.47 -7.57 2.22
C PHE A 20 -11.51 -8.41 2.99
N ASN A 21 -11.09 -9.09 4.05
CA ASN A 21 -11.92 -10.01 4.83
C ASN A 21 -12.49 -9.39 6.12
N MET A 22 -12.28 -8.09 6.40
CA MET A 22 -12.65 -7.49 7.68
C MET A 22 -14.06 -6.87 7.67
N PRO A 23 -14.98 -7.27 8.56
CA PRO A 23 -16.37 -6.80 8.57
C PRO A 23 -16.62 -5.47 9.34
N HIS A 24 -15.61 -4.89 10.02
CA HIS A 24 -15.78 -3.72 10.89
C HIS A 24 -14.85 -2.55 10.52
N ARG A 25 -15.42 -1.34 10.40
CA ARG A 25 -14.76 -0.12 9.89
C ARG A 25 -13.56 0.39 10.72
N GLU A 26 -13.60 0.35 12.05
CA GLU A 26 -12.54 0.95 12.88
C GLU A 26 -11.18 0.22 12.75
N GLY A 27 -11.19 -1.12 12.59
CA GLY A 27 -9.98 -1.90 12.38
C GLY A 27 -9.36 -1.67 11.00
N CYS A 28 -10.19 -1.36 10.00
CA CYS A 28 -9.76 -1.12 8.63
C CYS A 28 -8.90 0.14 8.51
N LEU A 29 -9.26 1.24 9.19
CA LEU A 29 -8.52 2.49 9.06
C LEU A 29 -7.09 2.39 9.61
N LYS A 30 -6.91 1.80 10.80
CA LYS A 30 -5.57 1.55 11.37
C LYS A 30 -4.72 0.65 10.46
N MET A 31 -5.33 -0.38 9.88
CA MET A 31 -4.67 -1.28 8.94
C MET A 31 -4.29 -0.57 7.64
N LEU A 32 -5.13 0.32 7.11
CA LEU A 32 -4.85 1.15 5.94
C LEU A 32 -3.67 2.10 6.20
N TYR A 33 -3.60 2.74 7.37
CA TYR A 33 -2.45 3.56 7.75
C TYR A 33 -1.15 2.75 7.83
N GLN A 34 -1.22 1.51 8.35
CA GLN A 34 -0.06 0.60 8.37
C GLN A 34 0.38 0.20 6.96
N ILE A 35 -0.57 -0.10 6.07
CA ILE A 35 -0.28 -0.41 4.66
C ILE A 35 0.38 0.79 3.99
N ARG A 36 -0.14 2.01 4.17
CA ARG A 36 0.46 3.24 3.64
C ARG A 36 1.91 3.41 4.11
N SER A 37 2.17 3.27 5.41
CA SER A 37 3.53 3.40 5.96
C SER A 37 4.49 2.38 5.36
N LEU A 38 4.06 1.12 5.20
CA LEU A 38 4.90 0.07 4.61
C LEU A 38 5.18 0.31 3.12
N MET A 39 4.23 0.88 2.39
CA MET A 39 4.43 1.27 1.00
C MET A 39 5.43 2.42 0.88
N GLU A 40 5.34 3.44 1.75
CA GLU A 40 6.30 4.55 1.81
C GLU A 40 7.72 4.05 2.16
N ASP A 41 7.84 3.13 3.13
CA ASP A 41 9.10 2.48 3.47
C ASP A 41 9.66 1.69 2.28
N PHE A 42 8.83 0.88 1.62
CA PHE A 42 9.23 0.10 0.45
C PHE A 42 9.70 0.99 -0.71
N ASP A 43 9.06 2.15 -0.96
CA ASP A 43 9.55 3.12 -1.95
C ASP A 43 10.95 3.62 -1.58
N SER A 44 11.15 4.02 -0.33
CA SER A 44 12.42 4.57 0.16
C SER A 44 13.59 3.59 0.07
N MET A 45 13.32 2.28 0.15
CA MET A 45 14.33 1.22 0.10
C MET A 45 14.88 0.93 -1.30
N LEU A 46 14.18 1.36 -2.37
CA LEU A 46 14.55 1.04 -3.75
C LEU A 46 15.21 2.21 -4.45
N THR A 47 16.34 1.95 -5.13
CA THR A 47 16.95 2.94 -6.02
C THR A 47 16.09 3.14 -7.29
N PRO A 48 16.23 4.28 -8.00
CA PRO A 48 15.48 4.52 -9.24
C PRO A 48 15.59 3.40 -10.28
N ASP A 49 16.75 2.75 -10.36
CA ASP A 49 16.98 1.62 -11.27
C ASP A 49 16.26 0.36 -10.82
N GLN A 50 16.22 0.07 -9.51
CA GLN A 50 15.51 -1.09 -8.96
C GLN A 50 13.98 -0.96 -9.07
N ARG A 51 13.46 0.27 -9.09
CA ARG A 51 12.04 0.57 -9.33
C ARG A 51 11.66 0.29 -10.79
N LYS A 52 12.56 0.57 -11.73
CA LYS A 52 12.30 0.45 -13.18
C LYS A 52 12.66 -0.93 -13.74
N TYR A 53 13.71 -1.56 -13.22
CA TYR A 53 14.33 -2.77 -13.75
C TYR A 53 14.74 -3.74 -12.64
N GLY A 54 14.89 -5.02 -12.98
CA GLY A 54 15.33 -6.05 -12.04
C GLY A 54 14.19 -6.65 -11.21
N ILE A 55 14.55 -7.42 -10.17
CA ILE A 55 13.66 -8.35 -9.47
C ILE A 55 12.48 -7.70 -8.75
N TYR A 56 12.61 -6.43 -8.35
CA TYR A 56 11.57 -5.68 -7.63
C TYR A 56 10.71 -4.80 -8.55
N SER A 57 11.06 -4.68 -9.84
CA SER A 57 10.35 -3.79 -10.76
C SER A 57 8.89 -4.20 -11.02
N ASN A 58 8.61 -5.50 -11.04
CA ASN A 58 7.24 -6.00 -11.19
C ASN A 58 6.41 -5.76 -9.92
N ALA A 59 6.96 -6.07 -8.74
CA ALA A 59 6.31 -5.80 -7.46
C ALA A 59 6.07 -4.29 -7.27
N TYR A 60 7.04 -3.45 -7.62
CA TYR A 60 6.90 -2.00 -7.57
C TYR A 60 5.79 -1.51 -8.51
N LYS A 61 5.66 -2.08 -9.71
CA LYS A 61 4.52 -1.79 -10.60
C LYS A 61 3.19 -2.29 -10.04
N GLU A 62 3.13 -3.45 -9.40
CA GLU A 62 1.87 -3.93 -8.81
C GLU A 62 1.39 -3.02 -7.66
N VAL A 63 2.33 -2.55 -6.85
CA VAL A 63 2.07 -1.67 -5.69
C VAL A 63 1.76 -0.23 -6.12
N PHE A 64 2.46 0.30 -7.14
CA PHE A 64 2.42 1.73 -7.51
C PHE A 64 1.99 2.05 -8.95
N ALA A 65 1.87 1.10 -9.87
CA ALA A 65 1.55 1.44 -11.27
C ALA A 65 0.10 1.87 -11.43
N ASN A 66 -0.05 3.03 -12.06
CA ASN A 66 -1.32 3.58 -12.52
C ASN A 66 -1.79 2.87 -13.79
N GLY A 67 -3.08 2.49 -13.84
CA GLY A 67 -3.68 1.95 -15.07
C GLY A 67 -5.00 1.21 -14.96
N THR A 68 -5.43 0.77 -13.77
CA THR A 68 -6.72 0.09 -13.57
C THR A 68 -7.76 0.92 -12.82
N GLY A 69 -7.57 2.24 -12.79
CA GLY A 69 -8.55 3.20 -12.28
C GLY A 69 -8.32 3.72 -10.87
N LEU A 70 -7.20 3.37 -10.21
CA LEU A 70 -6.51 4.00 -9.05
C LEU A 70 -5.39 3.01 -8.68
N SER A 71 -4.13 3.42 -8.55
CA SER A 71 -3.08 2.50 -8.06
C SER A 71 -3.45 1.95 -6.68
N GLN A 72 -2.87 0.82 -6.23
CA GLN A 72 -3.16 0.34 -4.86
C GLN A 72 -2.87 1.42 -3.81
N TYR A 73 -1.82 2.22 -4.04
CA TYR A 73 -1.49 3.37 -3.20
C TYR A 73 -2.60 4.42 -3.23
N ASP A 74 -3.08 4.81 -4.41
CA ASP A 74 -4.15 5.79 -4.52
C ASP A 74 -5.46 5.29 -3.90
N LYS A 75 -5.75 3.98 -3.94
CA LYS A 75 -6.93 3.40 -3.27
C LYS A 75 -6.81 3.47 -1.75
N VAL A 76 -5.63 3.15 -1.21
CA VAL A 76 -5.36 3.29 0.24
C VAL A 76 -5.48 4.75 0.66
N CYS A 77 -4.88 5.68 -0.08
CA CYS A 77 -4.98 7.11 0.17
C CYS A 77 -6.42 7.64 0.04
N ALA A 78 -7.14 7.26 -1.03
CA ALA A 78 -8.52 7.69 -1.23
C ALA A 78 -9.44 7.19 -0.11
N THR A 79 -9.28 5.94 0.34
CA THR A 79 -10.08 5.38 1.44
C THR A 79 -9.77 6.08 2.77
N ILE A 80 -8.50 6.37 3.05
CA ILE A 80 -8.10 7.13 4.24
C ILE A 80 -8.69 8.54 4.19
N CYS A 81 -8.56 9.23 3.06
CA CYS A 81 -9.12 10.57 2.87
C CYS A 81 -10.64 10.55 3.03
N GLU A 82 -11.37 9.66 2.35
CA GLU A 82 -12.82 9.56 2.48
C GLU A 82 -13.28 9.38 3.93
N GLU A 83 -12.61 8.54 4.72
CA GLU A 83 -12.90 8.37 6.15
C GLU A 83 -12.49 9.60 6.99
N GLU A 84 -11.35 10.23 6.72
CA GLU A 84 -10.91 11.47 7.40
C GLU A 84 -11.86 12.66 7.13
N TYR A 85 -12.43 12.73 5.93
CA TYR A 85 -13.37 13.78 5.53
C TYR A 85 -14.85 13.41 5.75
N ALA A 86 -15.19 12.17 6.13
CA ALA A 86 -16.57 11.74 6.37
C ALA A 86 -17.22 12.44 7.58
N GLU A 87 -16.43 12.97 8.51
CA GLU A 87 -16.93 13.71 9.69
C GLU A 87 -16.87 15.24 9.56
N LEU A 88 -16.37 15.78 8.44
CA LEU A 88 -16.31 17.24 8.26
C LEU A 88 -17.63 17.75 7.66
N PRO A 89 -18.44 18.55 8.40
CA PRO A 89 -19.65 19.12 7.85
C PRO A 89 -19.32 20.13 6.75
N PHE A 90 -20.05 20.04 5.63
CA PHE A 90 -20.02 21.00 4.51
C PHE A 90 -20.34 22.44 4.95
#